data_AF-A0A2V5QIS9-F1
#
_entry.id   AF-A0A2V5QIS9-F1
#
_cell.length_a   1.000
_cell.length_b   1.000
_cell.length_c   1.000
_cell.angle_alpha   90.00
_cell.angle_beta   90.00
_cell.angle_gamma   90.00
#
_symmetry.space_group_name_H-M   'P 1'
#
loop_
_entity.id
_entity.type
_entity.pdbx_description
1 polymer ?
#
loop_
_entity_poly.entity_id
_entity_poly.type
_entity_poly.pdbx_seq_one_letter_code
_entity_poly.pdbx_strand_id
1 'polypeptide(L)'
;MPRARFTKWSDSNHQLFVDELKRRSETRVQANPEFRYVMEDMDRLRQRLDDNHISLNEDVRRAEMDEDKVRKETRTKDRLARQTEEMKIYRVTLDNVDKPNLQVITYPPKLATSKKKVAPEAASDADSDSTGSDDGTKDPAIDPERDESLNI
;
A
#
# COMPACT_ATOMS: atom_id res chain seq x y z
N MET A 1 -2.88 -28.22 27.45
CA MET A 1 -1.68 -28.88 26.90
C MET A 1 -0.43 -28.23 27.49
N PRO A 2 0.55 -29.00 27.97
CA PRO A 2 1.84 -28.45 28.41
C PRO A 2 2.64 -27.89 27.22
N ARG A 3 3.40 -26.81 27.44
CA ARG A 3 4.23 -26.18 26.40
C ARG A 3 5.45 -27.06 26.10
N ALA A 4 5.78 -27.18 24.81
CA ALA A 4 6.98 -27.90 24.38
C ALA A 4 8.26 -27.21 24.85
N ARG A 5 9.29 -28.00 25.19
CA ARG A 5 10.63 -27.50 25.53
C ARG A 5 11.46 -27.40 24.26
N PHE A 6 11.97 -26.21 23.96
CA PHE A 6 12.85 -25.95 22.83
C PHE A 6 13.90 -24.92 23.22
N THR A 7 15.05 -24.97 22.57
CA THR A 7 16.10 -23.96 22.71
C THR A 7 15.81 -22.82 21.74
N LYS A 8 15.67 -21.60 22.24
CA LYS A 8 15.49 -20.42 21.40
C LYS A 8 16.83 -19.95 20.88
N TRP A 9 16.90 -19.68 19.57
CA TRP A 9 18.08 -19.11 18.92
C TRP A 9 18.47 -17.75 19.53
N SER A 10 17.48 -16.95 19.93
CA SER A 10 17.64 -15.62 20.54
C SER A 10 18.29 -15.63 21.92
N ASP A 11 18.26 -16.75 22.65
CA ASP A 11 18.77 -16.83 24.02
C ASP A 11 20.30 -17.04 24.06
N SER A 12 20.90 -17.38 22.92
CA SER A 12 22.33 -17.61 22.76
C SER A 12 23.00 -16.44 22.05
N ASN A 13 23.45 -15.41 22.78
CA ASN A 13 24.28 -14.26 22.35
C ASN A 13 23.86 -13.47 21.07
N HIS A 14 22.76 -13.82 20.42
CA HIS A 14 22.23 -13.17 19.23
C HIS A 14 21.01 -12.34 19.63
N GLN A 15 21.28 -11.16 20.21
CA GLN A 15 20.23 -10.19 20.50
C GLN A 15 19.67 -9.66 19.18
N LEU A 16 18.37 -9.88 18.97
CA LEU A 16 17.67 -9.35 17.81
C LEU A 16 17.53 -7.83 17.96
N PHE A 17 17.81 -7.06 16.90
CA PHE A 17 17.76 -5.59 16.90
C PHE A 17 16.32 -5.02 16.87
N VAL A 18 15.37 -5.70 17.51
CA VAL A 18 13.93 -5.40 17.42
C VAL A 18 13.61 -3.98 17.85
N ASP A 19 14.24 -3.50 18.93
CA ASP A 19 13.99 -2.15 19.46
C ASP A 19 14.46 -1.07 18.48
N GLU A 20 15.60 -1.29 17.82
CA GLU A 20 16.11 -0.35 16.83
C GLU A 20 15.27 -0.37 15.55
N LEU A 21 14.90 -1.55 15.05
CA LEU A 21 14.00 -1.68 13.90
C LEU A 21 12.66 -0.99 14.18
N LYS A 22 12.10 -1.21 15.37
CA LYS A 22 10.85 -0.58 15.81
C LYS A 22 10.97 0.94 15.81
N ARG A 23 12.02 1.50 16.41
CA ARG A 23 12.23 2.96 16.44
C ARG A 23 12.35 3.56 15.04
N ARG A 24 13.12 2.91 14.15
CA ARG A 24 13.31 3.37 12.76
C ARG A 24 11.99 3.27 11.98
N SER A 25 11.24 2.19 12.17
CA SER A 25 9.93 2.00 11.55
C SER A 25 8.93 3.05 12.02
N GLU A 26 8.81 3.30 13.32
CA GLU A 26 7.93 4.34 13.88
C GLU A 26 8.23 5.72 13.27
N THR A 27 9.51 6.05 13.10
CA THR A 27 9.93 7.32 12.48
C THR A 27 9.47 7.42 11.02
N ARG A 28 9.57 6.34 10.24
CA ARG A 28 9.12 6.32 8.83
C ARG A 28 7.61 6.38 8.70
N VAL A 29 6.89 5.59 9.50
CA VAL A 29 5.43 5.56 9.54
C VAL A 29 4.87 6.94 9.88
N GLN A 30 5.48 7.66 10.83
CA GLN A 30 5.08 9.03 11.17
C GLN A 30 5.39 10.04 10.06
N ALA A 31 6.48 9.86 9.32
CA ALA A 31 6.85 10.74 8.21
C ALA A 31 6.01 10.50 6.95
N ASN A 32 5.49 9.28 6.78
CA ASN A 32 4.78 8.87 5.57
C ASN A 32 3.28 9.28 5.63
N PRO A 33 2.83 10.20 4.75
CA PRO A 33 1.44 10.67 4.73
C PRO A 33 0.41 9.59 4.39
N GLU A 34 0.78 8.47 3.76
CA GLU A 34 -0.17 7.39 3.47
C GLU A 34 -0.66 6.71 4.75
N PHE A 35 0.22 6.50 5.74
CA PHE A 35 -0.19 5.97 7.05
C PHE A 35 -1.13 6.91 7.79
N ARG A 36 -0.96 8.23 7.62
CA ARG A 36 -1.89 9.21 8.18
C ARG A 36 -3.30 9.05 7.60
N TYR A 37 -3.45 8.80 6.30
CA TYR A 37 -4.77 8.55 5.70
C TYR A 37 -5.39 7.24 6.20
N VAL A 38 -4.58 6.19 6.40
CA VAL A 38 -5.06 4.92 6.97
C VAL A 38 -5.57 5.13 8.40
N MET A 39 -4.85 5.86 9.24
CA MET A 39 -5.29 6.17 10.60
C MET A 39 -6.60 6.98 10.61
N GLU A 40 -6.70 8.01 9.76
CA GLU A 40 -7.93 8.81 9.61
C GLU A 40 -9.12 7.94 9.18
N ASP A 41 -8.92 7.01 8.25
CA ASP A 41 -9.97 6.10 7.79
C ASP A 41 -10.36 5.08 8.88
N MET A 42 -9.41 4.62 9.70
CA MET A 42 -9.71 3.76 10.85
C MET A 42 -10.56 4.49 11.89
N ASP A 43 -10.23 5.75 12.20
CA ASP A 43 -10.99 6.54 13.17
C ASP A 43 -12.40 6.85 12.66
N ARG A 44 -12.55 7.17 11.36
CA ARG A 44 -13.87 7.32 10.72
C ARG A 44 -14.66 6.02 10.78
N LEU A 45 -14.02 4.88 10.53
CA LEU A 45 -14.69 3.57 10.60
C LEU A 45 -15.17 3.29 12.02
N ARG A 46 -14.36 3.57 13.04
CA ARG A 46 -14.76 3.45 14.45
C ARG A 46 -15.96 4.33 14.76
N GLN A 47 -15.94 5.60 14.36
CA GLN A 47 -17.08 6.51 14.55
C GLN A 47 -18.35 5.99 13.88
N ARG A 48 -18.26 5.53 12.62
CA ARG A 48 -19.41 4.94 11.90
C ARG A 48 -19.95 3.69 12.59
N LEU A 49 -19.07 2.87 13.18
CA LEU A 49 -19.46 1.68 13.94
C LEU A 49 -20.13 2.05 15.27
N ASP A 50 -19.66 3.10 15.95
CA ASP A 50 -20.24 3.59 17.20
C ASP A 50 -21.61 4.25 16.96
N ASP A 51 -21.73 5.05 15.90
CA ASP A 51 -22.96 5.72 15.50
C ASP A 51 -24.03 4.73 15.03
N ASN A 52 -23.61 3.66 14.33
CA ASN A 52 -24.42 2.54 13.84
C ASN A 52 -25.83 2.91 13.32
N HIS A 53 -25.93 4.04 12.64
CA HIS A 53 -27.18 4.51 12.06
C HIS A 53 -26.89 5.12 10.70
N ILE A 54 -27.92 5.12 9.86
CA ILE A 54 -27.87 5.74 8.54
C ILE A 54 -29.04 6.69 8.40
N SER A 55 -28.77 7.90 7.91
CA SER A 55 -29.83 8.85 7.60
C SER A 55 -30.65 8.35 6.42
N LEU A 56 -31.97 8.43 6.53
CA LEU A 56 -32.90 8.21 5.41
C LEU A 56 -33.23 9.49 4.65
N ASN A 57 -32.71 10.64 5.09
CA ASN A 57 -32.89 11.91 4.39
C ASN A 57 -31.94 11.97 3.19
N GLU A 58 -32.51 12.19 2.00
CA GLU A 58 -31.78 12.26 0.73
C GLU A 58 -30.73 13.37 0.70
N ASP A 59 -31.05 14.56 1.22
CA ASP A 59 -30.14 15.71 1.22
C ASP A 59 -28.92 15.45 2.10
N VAL A 60 -29.14 14.83 3.27
CA VAL A 60 -28.08 14.43 4.19
C VAL A 60 -27.20 13.36 3.55
N ARG A 61 -27.81 12.32 2.95
CA ARG A 61 -27.09 11.24 2.26
C ARG A 61 -26.26 11.76 1.07
N ARG A 62 -26.76 12.75 0.34
CA ARG A 62 -26.02 13.39 -0.76
C ARG A 62 -24.81 14.15 -0.24
N ALA A 63 -24.98 14.95 0.82
CA ALA A 63 -23.88 15.68 1.43
C ALA A 63 -22.77 14.74 1.93
N GLU A 64 -23.12 13.65 2.64
CA GLU A 64 -22.18 12.62 3.09
C GLU A 64 -21.40 11.99 1.92
N MET A 65 -22.09 11.65 0.83
CA MET A 65 -21.45 11.09 -0.36
C MET A 65 -20.51 12.09 -1.03
N ASP A 66 -20.87 13.37 -1.08
CA ASP A 66 -20.05 14.39 -1.70
C ASP A 66 -18.81 14.73 -0.86
N GLU A 67 -18.92 14.74 0.47
CA GLU A 67 -17.75 14.81 1.37
C GLU A 67 -16.81 13.63 1.16
N ASP A 68 -17.36 12.42 1.01
CA ASP A 68 -16.58 11.21 0.75
C ASP A 68 -15.87 11.25 -0.62
N LYS A 69 -16.52 11.81 -1.65
CA LYS A 69 -15.90 12.03 -2.97
C LYS A 69 -14.78 13.06 -2.90
N VAL A 70 -15.05 14.23 -2.31
CA VAL A 70 -14.05 15.30 -2.18
C VAL A 70 -12.80 14.78 -1.45
N ARG A 71 -12.96 13.99 -0.39
CA ARG A 71 -11.83 13.38 0.33
C ARG A 71 -11.03 12.41 -0.54
N LYS A 72 -11.70 11.58 -1.33
CA LYS A 72 -11.02 10.67 -2.27
C LYS A 72 -10.25 11.48 -3.33
N GLU A 73 -10.86 12.52 -3.87
CA GLU A 73 -10.24 13.38 -4.89
C GLU A 73 -9.07 14.21 -4.37
N THR A 74 -9.13 14.73 -3.14
CA THR A 74 -8.00 15.45 -2.54
C THR A 74 -6.82 14.51 -2.36
N ARG A 75 -7.06 13.29 -1.86
CA ARG A 75 -6.00 12.27 -1.72
C ARG A 75 -5.42 11.84 -3.06
N THR A 76 -6.22 11.67 -4.10
CA THR A 76 -5.67 11.35 -5.44
C THR A 76 -4.84 12.50 -6.01
N LYS A 77 -5.26 13.76 -5.81
CA LYS A 77 -4.47 14.94 -6.18
C LYS A 77 -3.16 15.02 -5.41
N ASP A 78 -3.19 14.78 -4.09
CA ASP A 78 -1.99 14.75 -3.25
C ASP A 78 -1.02 13.65 -3.69
N ARG A 79 -1.53 12.49 -4.13
CA ARG A 79 -0.73 11.37 -4.65
C ARG A 79 -0.12 11.70 -6.01
N LEU A 80 -0.90 12.28 -6.93
CA LEU A 80 -0.44 12.75 -8.24
C LEU A 80 0.66 13.81 -8.11
N ALA A 81 0.50 14.76 -7.18
CA ALA A 81 1.48 15.81 -6.94
C ALA A 81 2.80 15.28 -6.34
N ARG A 82 2.75 14.12 -5.66
CA ARG A 82 3.91 13.52 -4.99
C ARG A 82 4.81 12.68 -5.89
N GLN A 83 4.53 12.58 -7.20
CA GLN A 83 5.25 11.81 -8.23
C GLN A 83 6.54 11.15 -7.68
N THR A 84 6.41 9.92 -7.20
CA THR A 84 7.51 9.18 -6.59
C THR A 84 8.63 9.02 -7.61
N GLU A 85 9.85 9.40 -7.24
CA GLU A 85 11.02 9.24 -8.10
C GLU A 85 11.12 7.78 -8.56
N GLU A 86 11.12 7.57 -9.87
CA GLU A 86 11.28 6.24 -10.45
C GLU A 86 12.64 5.67 -10.02
N MET A 87 12.62 4.49 -9.41
CA MET A 87 13.84 3.79 -9.00
C MET A 87 14.71 3.52 -10.23
N LYS A 88 15.87 4.18 -10.31
CA LYS A 88 16.83 3.99 -11.41
C LYS A 88 17.52 2.64 -11.25
N ILE A 89 17.22 1.72 -12.15
CA ILE A 89 17.88 0.41 -12.20
C ILE A 89 19.10 0.51 -13.13
N TYR A 90 20.27 0.13 -12.64
CA TYR A 90 21.51 0.17 -13.41
C TYR A 90 21.97 -1.24 -13.76
N ARG A 91 22.44 -1.44 -15.00
CA ARG A 91 23.12 -2.68 -15.38
C ARG A 91 24.57 -2.63 -14.94
N VAL A 92 24.94 -3.44 -13.96
CA VAL A 92 26.34 -3.62 -13.56
C VAL A 92 26.89 -4.89 -14.20
N THR A 93 27.97 -4.76 -14.97
CA THR A 93 28.78 -5.88 -15.50
C THR A 93 30.24 -5.66 -15.12
N LEU A 94 31.04 -6.72 -15.03
CA LEU A 94 32.48 -6.63 -14.69
C LEU A 94 33.23 -5.57 -15.53
N ASP A 95 32.89 -5.46 -16.81
CA ASP A 95 33.50 -4.48 -17.74
C ASP A 95 33.09 -3.01 -17.49
N ASN A 96 32.05 -2.76 -16.68
CA ASN A 96 31.42 -1.45 -16.49
C ASN A 96 31.41 -0.99 -15.02
N VAL A 97 32.00 -1.74 -14.09
CA VAL A 97 32.07 -1.38 -12.66
C VAL A 97 32.88 -0.09 -12.43
N ASP A 98 33.96 0.09 -13.18
CA ASP A 98 34.88 1.23 -13.01
C ASP A 98 34.58 2.41 -13.95
N LYS A 99 33.55 2.31 -14.79
CA LYS A 99 33.21 3.36 -15.76
C LYS A 99 32.26 4.38 -15.11
N PRO A 100 32.49 5.70 -15.29
CA PRO A 100 31.66 6.73 -14.66
C PRO A 100 30.22 6.79 -15.21
N ASN A 101 29.94 6.16 -16.35
CA ASN A 101 28.65 6.19 -17.02
C ASN A 101 28.02 4.78 -17.05
N LEU A 102 27.34 4.39 -15.96
CA LEU A 102 26.53 3.16 -15.96
C LEU A 102 25.25 3.35 -16.79
N GLN A 103 24.93 2.34 -17.59
CA GLN A 103 23.71 2.33 -18.40
C GLN A 103 22.49 2.10 -17.49
N VAL A 104 21.58 3.09 -17.46
CA VAL A 104 20.25 2.94 -16.85
C VAL A 104 19.47 1.92 -17.71
N ILE A 105 19.01 0.84 -17.09
CA ILE A 105 18.04 -0.04 -17.72
C ILE A 105 16.67 0.59 -17.48
N THR A 106 16.09 1.16 -18.53
CA THR A 106 14.63 1.32 -18.59
C THR A 106 14.05 -0.06 -18.87
N TYR A 107 13.49 -0.71 -17.85
CA TYR A 107 12.66 -1.89 -18.10
C TYR A 107 11.43 -1.41 -18.87
N PRO A 108 11.19 -1.88 -20.12
CA PRO A 108 9.91 -1.61 -20.75
C PRO A 108 8.81 -2.26 -19.88
N PRO A 109 7.70 -1.57 -19.61
CA PRO A 109 6.69 -1.97 -18.60
C PRO A 109 5.94 -3.29 -18.91
N LYS A 110 6.33 -4.03 -19.95
CA LYS A 110 5.59 -5.19 -20.48
C LYS A 110 6.08 -6.56 -19.99
N LEU A 111 6.97 -6.63 -19.00
CA LEU A 111 7.51 -7.92 -18.51
C LEU A 111 7.08 -8.30 -17.08
N ALA A 112 6.37 -7.42 -16.36
CA ALA A 112 5.82 -7.72 -15.03
C ALA A 112 4.39 -8.32 -15.06
N THR A 113 3.80 -8.52 -16.24
CA THR A 113 2.50 -9.19 -16.38
C THR A 113 2.69 -10.60 -16.93
N SER A 114 3.09 -11.52 -16.04
CA SER A 114 2.92 -12.94 -16.31
C SER A 114 1.41 -13.23 -16.42
N LYS A 115 0.94 -13.30 -17.67
CA LYS A 115 -0.43 -13.64 -18.06
C LYS A 115 -0.85 -14.97 -17.42
N LYS A 116 -1.61 -14.93 -16.32
CA LYS A 116 -2.58 -16.00 -16.03
C LYS A 116 -3.75 -15.80 -16.99
N LYS A 117 -3.77 -16.58 -18.08
CA LYS A 117 -4.98 -16.74 -18.89
C LYS A 117 -5.99 -17.52 -18.04
N VAL A 118 -7.05 -16.86 -17.61
CA VAL A 118 -8.29 -17.52 -17.19
C VAL A 118 -9.36 -17.14 -18.21
N ALA A 119 -10.02 -18.16 -18.76
CA ALA A 119 -11.02 -18.05 -19.81
C ALA A 119 -12.28 -17.30 -19.33
N PRO A 120 -13.04 -16.65 -20.23
CA PRO A 120 -14.21 -15.89 -19.84
C PRO A 120 -15.43 -16.81 -19.78
N GLU A 121 -16.06 -16.93 -18.61
CA GLU A 121 -17.44 -17.42 -18.55
C GLU A 121 -18.23 -16.66 -17.48
N ALA A 122 -19.09 -15.78 -18.01
CA ALA A 122 -20.46 -15.47 -17.60
C ALA A 122 -20.80 -14.83 -16.23
N ALA A 123 -21.73 -13.87 -16.37
CA ALA A 123 -22.65 -13.28 -15.41
C ALA A 123 -22.11 -12.18 -14.46
N SER A 124 -22.37 -10.95 -14.89
CA SER A 124 -22.58 -9.79 -14.02
C SER A 124 -23.75 -10.06 -13.09
N ASP A 125 -23.51 -10.06 -11.78
CA ASP A 125 -24.54 -9.81 -10.79
C ASP A 125 -24.18 -8.56 -9.99
N ALA A 126 -25.16 -7.69 -9.88
CA ALA A 126 -25.04 -6.38 -9.26
C ALA A 126 -24.98 -6.52 -7.73
N ASP A 127 -24.40 -5.49 -7.14
CA ASP A 127 -24.39 -5.17 -5.70
C ASP A 127 -23.20 -5.75 -4.90
N SER A 128 -22.08 -5.03 -4.96
CA SER A 128 -21.03 -5.09 -3.96
C SER A 128 -20.39 -3.70 -3.85
N ASP A 129 -20.63 -3.06 -2.70
CA ASP A 129 -19.90 -1.89 -2.21
C ASP A 129 -18.43 -2.26 -1.96
N SER A 130 -17.67 -2.43 -3.04
CA SER A 130 -16.27 -2.81 -3.05
C SER A 130 -15.51 -1.91 -4.00
N THR A 131 -14.66 -1.07 -3.42
CA THR A 131 -13.52 -0.37 -4.01
C THR A 131 -13.40 -0.44 -5.53
N GLY A 132 -14.03 0.52 -6.21
CA GLY A 132 -13.67 1.09 -7.51
C GLY A 132 -13.21 0.12 -8.61
N SER A 133 -14.15 -0.30 -9.47
CA SER A 133 -13.95 -0.63 -10.89
C SER A 133 -12.60 -1.30 -11.20
N ASP A 134 -12.60 -2.63 -11.10
CA ASP A 134 -11.57 -3.54 -11.60
C ASP A 134 -11.58 -3.49 -13.14
N ASP A 135 -10.92 -2.48 -13.71
CA ASP A 135 -10.42 -2.52 -15.07
C ASP A 135 -8.90 -2.73 -14.93
N GLY A 136 -8.40 -3.85 -15.46
CA GLY A 136 -7.02 -4.37 -15.28
C GLY A 136 -5.91 -3.51 -15.92
N THR A 137 -6.15 -2.21 -16.02
CA THR A 137 -5.30 -1.14 -16.56
C THR A 137 -4.90 -0.12 -15.49
N LYS A 138 -5.44 -0.19 -14.27
CA LYS A 138 -5.01 0.70 -13.17
C LYS A 138 -3.68 0.26 -12.59
N ASP A 139 -2.77 1.21 -12.46
CA ASP A 139 -1.54 1.06 -11.68
C ASP A 139 -1.83 0.44 -10.32
N PRO A 140 -0.95 -0.44 -9.80
CA PRO A 140 -1.19 -1.14 -8.54
C PRO A 140 -1.50 -0.13 -7.44
N ALA A 141 -2.57 -0.39 -6.67
CA ALA A 141 -2.94 0.44 -5.55
C ALA A 141 -1.75 0.65 -4.61
N ILE A 142 -1.57 1.89 -4.15
CA ILE A 142 -0.54 2.24 -3.17
C ILE A 142 -0.86 1.50 -1.88
N ASP A 143 0.08 0.67 -1.45
CA ASP A 143 0.00 -0.12 -0.24
C ASP A 143 1.12 0.33 0.72
N PRO A 144 0.79 1.16 1.73
CA PRO A 144 1.79 1.69 2.64
C PRO A 144 2.52 0.58 3.43
N GLU A 145 1.85 -0.53 3.72
CA GLU A 145 2.48 -1.66 4.43
C GLU A 145 3.48 -2.39 3.53
N ARG A 146 3.12 -2.64 2.27
CA ARG A 146 4.04 -3.21 1.28
C ARG A 146 5.25 -2.31 1.09
N ASP A 147 5.05 -1.01 0.98
CA ASP A 147 6.14 -0.07 0.72
C ASP A 147 7.09 0.05 1.95
N GLU A 148 6.58 -0.03 3.19
CA GLU A 148 7.45 -0.11 4.38
C GLU A 148 8.20 -1.43 4.52
N SER A 149 7.66 -2.52 4.00
CA SER A 149 8.33 -3.83 4.02
C SER A 149 9.62 -3.87 3.20
N LEU A 150 9.88 -2.86 2.37
CA LEU A 150 11.14 -2.69 1.65
C LEU A 150 12.23 -2.01 2.50
N ASN A 151 11.87 -1.46 3.66
CA ASN A 151 12.74 -0.64 4.51
C ASN A 151 13.22 -1.34 5.81
N ILE A 152 13.19 -2.68 5.84
CA ILE A 152 13.57 -3.53 6.99
C ILE A 152 15.04 -3.94 7.00
#